data_AF-A0A1B6HA76-F1
#
_entry.id   AF-A0A1B6HA76-F1
#
_cell.length_a   1.000
_cell.length_b   1.000
_cell.length_c   1.000
_cell.angle_alpha   90.00
_cell.angle_beta   90.00
_cell.angle_gamma   90.00
#
_symmetry.space_group_name_H-M   'P 1'
#
loop_
_entity.id
_entity.type
_entity.pdbx_description
1 polymer ?
#
loop_
_entity_poly.entity_id
_entity_poly.type
_entity_poly.pdbx_seq_one_letter_code
_entity_poly.pdbx_strand_id
1 'polypeptide(L)'
;NYRDQLTAGILVAGWDKRKGGQVYVVPIGGMCVRQKCSIGGSGSTYIYGYVDANYREGMNVDEVKQFVVNAISLAMQRDGSSGGVVRLGVIANGNDIQRSVYFGDKLPNFGLAS
;
A
#
# COMPACT_ATOMS: atom_id res chain seq x y z
N ASN A 1 -22.14 4.57 19.46
CA ASN A 1 -20.69 4.39 19.64
C ASN A 1 -20.37 2.95 19.23
N TYR A 2 -19.75 2.74 18.07
CA TYR A 2 -19.50 1.39 17.51
C TYR A 2 -18.03 0.95 17.65
N ARG A 3 -17.22 1.72 18.37
CA ARG A 3 -15.78 1.50 18.47
C ARG A 3 -15.44 0.11 19.01
N ASP A 4 -16.16 -0.35 20.02
CA ASP A 4 -15.93 -1.66 20.64
C ASP A 4 -16.67 -2.80 19.90
N GLN A 5 -17.45 -2.46 18.87
CA GLN A 5 -18.25 -3.41 18.07
C GLN A 5 -17.67 -3.64 16.67
N LEU A 6 -16.68 -2.84 16.25
CA LEU A 6 -16.09 -2.88 14.91
C LEU A 6 -14.57 -3.08 15.00
N THR A 7 -14.07 -4.02 14.21
CA THR A 7 -12.63 -4.17 13.95
C THR A 7 -12.34 -3.71 12.54
N ALA A 8 -12.00 -2.43 12.38
CA ALA A 8 -11.70 -1.84 11.08
C ALA A 8 -10.44 -0.96 11.17
N GLY A 9 -9.43 -1.30 10.36
CA GLY A 9 -8.32 -0.41 10.03
C GLY A 9 -8.49 0.05 8.59
N ILE A 10 -8.58 1.36 8.36
CA ILE A 10 -8.87 1.92 7.04
C ILE A 10 -7.71 2.81 6.61
N LEU A 11 -7.23 2.59 5.38
CA LEU A 11 -6.38 3.52 4.66
C LEU A 11 -7.25 4.27 3.66
N VAL A 12 -7.25 5.60 3.74
CA VAL A 12 -7.97 6.47 2.81
C VAL A 12 -6.95 7.23 1.99
N ALA A 13 -6.90 6.96 0.69
CA ALA A 13 -6.04 7.66 -0.26
C ALA A 13 -6.89 8.31 -1.34
N GLY A 14 -6.47 9.50 -1.80
CA GLY A 14 -7.18 10.23 -2.82
C GLY A 14 -6.40 11.43 -3.33
N TRP A 15 -7.00 12.14 -4.27
CA TRP A 15 -6.46 13.36 -4.84
C TRP A 15 -7.55 14.42 -4.92
N ASP A 16 -7.21 15.66 -4.58
CA ASP A 16 -8.09 16.81 -4.80
C ASP A 16 -7.32 18.03 -5.34
N LYS A 17 -8.06 18.98 -5.92
CA LYS A 17 -7.50 20.19 -6.55
C LYS A 17 -6.81 21.17 -5.56
N ARG A 18 -7.11 21.09 -4.27
CA ARG A 18 -6.63 22.02 -3.24
C ARG A 18 -5.36 21.52 -2.55
N LYS A 19 -5.29 20.23 -2.24
CA LYS A 19 -4.23 19.61 -1.43
C LYS A 19 -3.41 18.58 -2.20
N GLY A 20 -3.79 18.26 -3.43
CA GLY A 20 -3.15 17.23 -4.24
C GLY A 20 -3.41 15.83 -3.67
N GLY A 21 -2.42 14.94 -3.82
CA GLY A 21 -2.48 13.58 -3.30
C GLY A 21 -2.40 13.55 -1.77
N GLN A 22 -3.25 12.74 -1.14
CA GLN A 22 -3.29 12.61 0.31
C GLN A 22 -3.51 11.15 0.73
N VAL A 23 -2.89 10.76 1.85
CA VAL A 23 -3.10 9.48 2.52
C VAL A 23 -3.45 9.75 3.98
N TYR A 24 -4.52 9.12 4.45
CA TYR A 24 -5.01 9.17 5.83
C TYR A 24 -5.15 7.74 6.37
N VAL A 25 -4.77 7.57 7.63
CA VAL A 25 -4.88 6.32 8.37
C VAL A 25 -5.93 6.48 9.46
N VAL A 26 -6.90 5.57 9.46
CA VAL A 26 -7.88 5.40 10.53
C VAL A 26 -7.65 4.02 11.16
N PRO A 27 -6.80 3.92 12.20
CA PRO A 27 -6.60 2.65 12.89
C PRO A 27 -7.85 2.27 13.70
N ILE A 28 -7.88 1.05 14.24
CA ILE A 28 -8.99 0.52 15.06
C ILE A 28 -9.38 1.47 16.20
N GLY A 29 -8.42 2.25 16.74
CA GLY A 29 -8.67 3.26 17.75
C GLY A 29 -9.45 4.51 17.28
N GLY A 30 -9.83 4.61 16.01
CA GLY A 30 -10.65 5.71 15.47
C GLY A 30 -9.96 7.06 15.31
N MET A 31 -8.63 7.12 15.49
CA MET A 31 -7.85 8.31 15.17
C MET A 31 -7.87 8.59 13.67
N CYS A 32 -7.53 9.81 13.25
CA CYS A 32 -7.34 10.14 11.84
C CYS A 32 -6.02 10.88 11.68
N VAL A 33 -5.05 10.25 11.02
CA VAL A 33 -3.69 10.77 10.88
C VAL A 33 -3.28 10.83 9.42
N ARG A 34 -2.81 11.99 8.97
CA ARG A 34 -2.23 12.16 7.63
C ARG A 34 -0.81 11.60 7.61
N GLN A 35 -0.49 10.82 6.58
CA GLN A 35 0.83 10.24 6.38
C GLN A 35 1.30 10.46 4.94
N LYS A 36 2.61 10.35 4.70
CA LYS A 36 3.20 10.40 3.36
C LYS A 36 3.08 9.05 2.65
N CYS A 37 3.32 7.97 3.39
CA CYS A 37 3.13 6.59 2.98
C CYS A 37 2.54 5.82 4.18
N SER A 38 1.66 4.85 3.92
CA SER A 38 1.06 4.03 4.96
C SER A 38 0.94 2.58 4.49
N ILE A 39 1.18 1.66 5.43
CA ILE A 39 0.99 0.22 5.27
C ILE A 39 0.03 -0.28 6.36
N GLY A 40 -0.72 -1.33 6.07
CA GLY A 40 -1.70 -1.92 6.99
C GLY A 40 -2.06 -3.36 6.62
N GLY A 41 -2.77 -4.04 7.50
CA GLY A 41 -3.06 -5.48 7.40
C GLY A 41 -2.06 -6.34 8.17
N SER A 42 -2.29 -7.66 8.22
CA SER A 42 -1.41 -8.62 8.91
C SER A 42 0.00 -8.65 8.35
N GLY A 43 0.12 -8.55 7.03
CA GLY A 43 1.41 -8.63 6.32
C GLY A 43 2.26 -7.36 6.37
N SER A 44 1.74 -6.25 6.88
CA SER A 44 2.50 -4.98 6.92
C SER A 44 3.72 -5.06 7.84
N THR A 45 3.68 -5.90 8.87
CA THR A 45 4.76 -6.07 9.85
C THR A 45 6.07 -6.55 9.21
N TYR A 46 5.99 -7.36 8.15
CA TYR A 46 7.15 -7.92 7.45
C TYR A 46 7.88 -6.91 6.55
N ILE A 47 7.27 -5.76 6.25
CA ILE A 47 7.75 -4.85 5.21
C ILE A 47 8.08 -3.44 5.72
N TYR A 48 8.03 -3.20 7.03
CA TYR A 48 8.46 -1.91 7.61
C TYR A 48 9.88 -1.53 7.18
N GLY A 49 10.85 -2.43 7.33
CA GLY A 49 12.24 -2.15 6.94
C GLY A 49 12.40 -1.91 5.43
N TYR A 50 11.61 -2.58 4.59
CA TYR A 50 11.62 -2.33 3.14
C TYR A 50 11.07 -0.94 2.82
N VAL A 51 9.93 -0.58 3.39
CA VAL A 51 9.29 0.72 3.17
C VAL A 51 10.20 1.85 3.65
N ASP A 52 10.75 1.75 4.87
CA ASP A 52 11.61 2.78 5.44
C ASP A 52 12.90 2.99 4.63
N ALA A 53 13.46 1.91 4.06
CA ALA A 53 14.70 2.00 3.28
C ALA A 53 14.48 2.45 1.83
N ASN A 54 13.32 2.17 1.23
CA ASN A 54 13.09 2.36 -0.21
C ASN A 54 12.12 3.49 -0.56
N TYR A 55 11.29 3.94 0.40
CA TYR A 55 10.41 5.08 0.18
C TYR A 55 11.22 6.36 0.03
N ARG A 56 10.93 7.11 -1.04
CA ARG A 56 11.51 8.44 -1.29
C ARG A 56 10.43 9.41 -1.72
N GLU A 57 10.54 10.66 -1.30
CA GLU A 57 9.68 11.72 -1.82
C GLU A 57 10.04 12.03 -3.28
N GLY A 58 9.04 12.44 -4.07
CA GLY A 58 9.24 12.80 -5.48
C GLY A 58 9.41 11.62 -6.44
N MET A 59 9.13 10.39 -6.02
CA MET A 59 9.07 9.24 -6.94
C MET A 59 8.05 9.50 -8.06
N ASN A 60 8.43 9.16 -9.29
CA ASN A 60 7.50 9.18 -10.41
C ASN A 60 6.50 8.01 -10.32
N VAL A 61 5.48 8.02 -11.17
CA VAL A 61 4.40 7.02 -11.12
C VAL A 61 4.91 5.59 -11.30
N ASP A 62 5.88 5.36 -12.18
CA ASP A 62 6.39 4.01 -12.45
C ASP A 62 7.30 3.51 -11.33
N GLU A 63 8.10 4.40 -10.73
CA GLU A 63 8.85 4.11 -9.48
C GLU A 63 7.89 3.71 -8.35
N VAL A 64 6.79 4.45 -8.16
CA VAL A 64 5.79 4.15 -7.12
C VAL A 64 5.12 2.80 -7.39
N LYS A 65 4.74 2.52 -8.65
CA LYS A 65 4.15 1.22 -9.02
C LYS A 65 5.10 0.07 -8.67
N GLN A 66 6.38 0.19 -9.05
CA GLN A 66 7.37 -0.84 -8.76
C GLN A 66 7.59 -1.01 -7.25
N PHE A 67 7.71 0.11 -6.52
CA PHE A 67 7.85 0.10 -5.05
C PHE A 67 6.69 -0.62 -4.36
N VAL A 68 5.44 -0.32 -4.75
CA VAL A 68 4.26 -0.95 -4.16
C VAL A 68 4.18 -2.43 -4.52
N VAL A 69 4.42 -2.80 -5.78
CA VAL A 69 4.41 -4.21 -6.20
C VAL A 69 5.47 -5.02 -5.46
N ASN A 70 6.68 -4.47 -5.29
CA ASN A 70 7.75 -5.11 -4.52
C ASN A 70 7.35 -5.28 -3.04
N ALA A 71 6.85 -4.21 -2.40
CA ALA A 71 6.46 -4.24 -1.00
C ALA A 71 5.37 -5.29 -0.74
N ILE A 72 4.30 -5.32 -1.55
CA ILE A 72 3.23 -6.30 -1.37
C ILE A 72 3.72 -7.72 -1.66
N SER A 73 4.60 -7.91 -2.64
CA SER A 73 5.17 -9.23 -2.94
C SER A 73 6.03 -9.76 -1.79
N LEU A 74 6.85 -8.91 -1.17
CA LEU A 74 7.61 -9.27 0.04
C LEU A 74 6.70 -9.65 1.21
N ALA A 75 5.59 -8.93 1.42
CA ALA A 75 4.61 -9.27 2.44
C ALA A 75 3.95 -10.62 2.17
N MET A 76 3.51 -10.88 0.94
CA MET A 76 2.88 -12.15 0.52
C MET A 76 3.82 -13.36 0.68
N GLN A 77 5.13 -13.19 0.53
CA GLN A 77 6.09 -14.28 0.71
C GLN A 77 6.24 -14.73 2.17
N ARG A 78 5.87 -13.89 3.15
CA ARG A 78 6.11 -14.13 4.58
C ARG A 78 4.83 -14.26 5.40
N ASP A 79 3.77 -13.54 5.03
CA ASP A 79 2.48 -13.57 5.71
C ASP A 79 1.57 -14.66 5.12
N GLY A 80 1.27 -15.69 5.91
CA GLY A 80 0.36 -16.78 5.50
C GLY A 80 -1.10 -16.36 5.28
N SER A 81 -1.49 -15.15 5.74
CA SER A 81 -2.83 -14.60 5.47
C SER A 81 -2.90 -13.77 4.19
N SER A 82 -1.75 -13.47 3.58
CA SER A 82 -1.64 -12.65 2.36
C SER A 82 -1.27 -13.51 1.16
N GLY A 83 -1.87 -13.26 -0.01
CA GLY A 83 -1.61 -14.06 -1.20
C GLY A 83 -2.44 -13.67 -2.42
N GLY A 84 -2.29 -14.41 -3.51
CA GLY A 84 -3.03 -14.20 -4.75
C GLY A 84 -2.38 -13.18 -5.71
N VAL A 85 -3.00 -12.02 -5.88
CA VAL A 85 -2.62 -11.01 -6.89
C VAL A 85 -2.48 -9.63 -6.26
N VAL A 86 -1.66 -8.77 -6.86
CA VAL A 86 -1.59 -7.35 -6.47
C VAL A 86 -2.53 -6.53 -7.33
N ARG A 87 -3.51 -5.87 -6.71
CA ARG A 87 -4.41 -4.91 -7.37
C ARG A 87 -3.93 -3.50 -7.08
N LEU A 88 -3.64 -2.73 -8.12
CA LEU A 88 -3.09 -1.40 -7.98
C LEU A 88 -4.00 -0.37 -8.67
N GLY A 89 -4.33 0.70 -7.93
CA GLY A 89 -5.05 1.86 -8.42
C GLY A 89 -4.18 3.11 -8.31
N VAL A 90 -3.99 3.82 -9.41
CA VAL A 90 -3.25 5.10 -9.45
C VAL A 90 -4.24 6.22 -9.68
N ILE A 91 -4.22 7.21 -8.78
CA ILE A 91 -5.04 8.42 -8.83
C ILE A 91 -4.09 9.61 -9.05
N ALA A 92 -4.24 10.30 -10.17
CA ALA A 92 -3.41 11.45 -10.55
C ALA A 92 -4.28 12.62 -11.03
N ASN A 93 -3.73 13.84 -10.97
CA ASN A 93 -4.43 15.04 -11.44
C ASN A 93 -4.80 14.91 -12.93
N GLY A 94 -6.05 15.24 -13.26
CA GLY A 94 -6.51 15.36 -14.65
C GLY A 94 -6.66 14.04 -15.41
N ASN A 95 -6.42 12.89 -14.75
CA ASN A 95 -6.51 11.57 -15.36
C ASN A 95 -7.57 10.72 -14.66
N ASP A 96 -8.19 9.82 -15.41
CA ASP A 96 -9.01 8.75 -14.83
C ASP A 96 -8.16 7.82 -13.97
N ILE A 97 -8.83 7.14 -13.03
CA ILE A 97 -8.19 6.16 -12.15
C ILE A 97 -7.64 5.00 -13.01
N GLN A 98 -6.32 4.86 -13.04
CA GLN A 98 -5.66 3.76 -13.71
C GLN A 98 -5.68 2.54 -12.79
N ARG A 99 -6.21 1.41 -13.29
CA ARG A 99 -6.29 0.16 -12.55
C ARG A 99 -5.44 -0.90 -13.24
N SER A 100 -4.67 -1.64 -12.45
CA SER A 100 -3.83 -2.74 -12.93
C SER A 100 -3.87 -3.91 -11.96
N VAL A 101 -3.65 -5.11 -12.49
CA VAL A 101 -3.60 -6.35 -11.72
C VAL A 101 -2.31 -7.08 -12.09
N TYR A 102 -1.50 -7.40 -11.09
CA TYR A 102 -0.29 -8.19 -11.24
C TYR A 102 -0.56 -9.60 -10.71
N PHE A 103 -0.56 -10.57 -11.61
CA PHE A 103 -0.75 -11.98 -11.30
C PHE A 103 0.54 -12.57 -10.72
N GLY A 104 0.42 -13.66 -9.96
CA GLY A 104 1.53 -14.25 -9.19
C GLY A 104 2.75 -14.63 -10.03
N ASP A 105 2.56 -15.05 -11.28
CA ASP A 105 3.62 -15.34 -12.25
C ASP A 105 4.42 -14.09 -12.67
N LYS A 106 3.84 -12.90 -12.52
CA LYS A 106 4.44 -11.61 -12.83
C LYS A 106 4.90 -10.86 -11.59
N LEU A 107 4.75 -11.44 -10.39
CA LEU A 107 5.24 -10.83 -9.17
C LEU A 107 6.75 -11.07 -9.03
N PRO A 108 7.51 -10.06 -8.57
CA PRO A 108 8.92 -10.23 -8.30
C PRO A 108 9.15 -11.35 -7.28
N ASN A 109 10.08 -12.26 -7.59
CA ASN A 109 10.52 -13.28 -6.66
C ASN A 109 11.82 -12.83 -5.97
N PHE A 110 11.75 -12.63 -4.65
CA PHE A 110 12.88 -12.27 -3.79
C PHE A 110 13.50 -13.46 -3.04
N GLY A 111 13.17 -14.69 -3.44
CA GLY A 111 13.79 -15.89 -2.87
C GLY A 111 15.31 -15.87 -3.04
N LEU A 112 16.02 -16.45 -2.07
CA LEU A 112 17.41 -16.84 -2.29
C LEU A 112 17.42 -17.81 -3.48
N ALA A 113 18.28 -17.55 -4.47
CA ALA A 113 18.55 -18.56 -5.49
C ALA A 113 18.87 -19.87 -4.77
N SER A 114 18.14 -20.92 -5.10
CA SER A 114 18.49 -22.29 -4.68
C SER A 114 19.53 -22.84 -5.64
#